data_AF-A0A1N6LH30-F1
#
_entry.id   AF-A0A1N6LH30-F1
#
_cell.length_a   1.000
_cell.length_b   1.000
_cell.length_c   1.000
_cell.angle_alpha   90.00
_cell.angle_beta   90.00
_cell.angle_gamma   90.00
#
_symmetry.space_group_name_H-M   'P 1'
#
loop_
_entity.id
_entity.type
_entity.pdbx_description
1 polymer ?
#
loop_
_entity_poly.entity_id
_entity_poly.type
_entity_poly.pdbx_seq_one_letter_code
_entity_poly.pdbx_strand_id
1 'polypeptide(L)'
;MSEWIQRYAGQNERRDVSRTHVAVRPGECRVFGYYSLSSFQIGFETLPTTRSKKLPRYQPIPAALLGRLAVDKSVQGQGLGTVLLVSALGRILSLDREIAIHSVVVHAIDDEARNFYMKQGFEPLLDDPLHLFISMNVIRQLDLAPNDQADAPPPDDSSKPVP
;
A
#
# COMPACT_ATOMS: atom_id res chain seq x y z
N MET A 1 6.85 -17.31 -3.73
CA MET A 1 5.88 -16.50 -2.97
C MET A 1 5.99 -16.76 -1.46
N SER A 2 5.64 -15.80 -0.59
CA SER A 2 5.71 -15.95 0.88
C SER A 2 4.57 -16.84 1.42
N GLU A 3 4.77 -17.51 2.57
CA GLU A 3 3.68 -18.25 3.25
C GLU A 3 2.54 -17.33 3.69
N TRP A 4 2.83 -16.04 3.89
CA TRP A 4 1.86 -15.12 4.45
C TRP A 4 0.63 -14.93 3.55
N ILE A 5 0.82 -14.75 2.24
CA ILE A 5 -0.31 -14.53 1.32
C ILE A 5 -1.20 -15.76 1.22
N GLN A 6 -0.62 -16.96 1.30
CA GLN A 6 -1.37 -18.22 1.21
C GLN A 6 -2.22 -18.48 2.45
N ARG A 7 -1.69 -18.15 3.64
CA ARG A 7 -2.36 -18.46 4.91
C ARG A 7 -3.23 -17.33 5.45
N TYR A 8 -2.78 -16.07 5.33
CA TYR A 8 -3.37 -14.96 6.09
C TYR A 8 -4.10 -13.94 5.23
N ALA A 9 -3.71 -13.71 3.96
CA ALA A 9 -4.32 -12.64 3.15
C ALA A 9 -5.85 -12.75 3.08
N GLY A 10 -6.38 -13.92 2.72
CA GLY A 10 -7.83 -14.14 2.66
C GLY A 10 -8.53 -14.10 4.02
N GLN A 11 -7.83 -14.41 5.12
CA GLN A 11 -8.41 -14.28 6.46
C GLN A 11 -8.50 -12.82 6.89
N ASN A 12 -7.44 -12.05 6.62
CA ASN A 12 -7.38 -10.63 6.93
C ASN A 12 -8.41 -9.84 6.12
N GLU A 13 -8.60 -10.20 4.84
CA GLU A 13 -9.62 -9.60 3.97
C GLU A 13 -11.02 -9.76 4.57
N ARG A 14 -11.39 -11.00 4.94
CA ARG A 14 -12.71 -11.34 5.52
C ARG A 14 -12.97 -10.72 6.89
N ARG A 15 -11.91 -10.28 7.58
CA ARG A 15 -11.99 -9.68 8.92
C ARG A 15 -11.77 -8.17 8.88
N ASP A 16 -11.70 -7.57 7.70
CA ASP A 16 -11.45 -6.14 7.50
C ASP A 16 -10.16 -5.64 8.15
N VAL A 17 -9.17 -6.52 8.31
CA VAL A 17 -7.85 -6.19 8.86
C VAL A 17 -6.99 -5.50 7.81
N SER A 18 -7.10 -5.93 6.54
CA SER A 18 -6.37 -5.34 5.42
C SER A 18 -7.04 -5.70 4.10
N ARG A 19 -6.94 -4.83 3.10
CA ARG A 19 -7.27 -5.11 1.70
C ARG A 19 -6.03 -5.58 0.94
N THR A 20 -6.06 -6.75 0.34
CA THR A 20 -4.93 -7.34 -0.40
C THR A 20 -5.18 -7.29 -1.90
N HIS A 21 -4.22 -6.74 -2.65
CA HIS A 21 -4.24 -6.72 -4.11
C HIS A 21 -3.10 -7.55 -4.66
N VAL A 22 -3.35 -8.24 -5.77
CA VAL A 22 -2.42 -9.19 -6.39
C VAL A 22 -2.14 -8.81 -7.83
N ALA A 23 -0.90 -8.97 -8.26
CA ALA A 23 -0.53 -8.93 -9.67
C ALA A 23 -0.60 -10.34 -10.26
N VAL A 24 -1.48 -10.50 -11.24
CA VAL A 24 -1.62 -11.70 -12.06
C VAL A 24 -1.46 -11.30 -13.53
N ARG A 25 -1.09 -12.25 -14.37
CA ARG A 25 -1.13 -12.03 -15.82
C ARG A 25 -2.55 -12.27 -16.33
N PRO A 26 -2.96 -11.61 -17.44
CA PRO A 26 -4.26 -11.88 -18.05
C PRO A 26 -4.45 -13.37 -18.33
N GLY A 27 -5.53 -13.95 -17.83
CA GLY A 27 -5.86 -15.38 -18.00
C GLY A 27 -5.08 -16.35 -17.09
N GLU A 28 -4.21 -15.87 -16.20
CA GLU A 28 -3.48 -16.70 -15.24
C GLU A 28 -4.01 -16.51 -13.81
N CYS A 29 -4.11 -17.60 -13.04
CA CYS A 29 -4.38 -17.56 -11.61
C CYS A 29 -3.09 -17.45 -10.76
N ARG A 30 -1.93 -17.46 -11.41
CA ARG A 30 -0.64 -17.39 -10.73
C ARG A 30 -0.36 -15.95 -10.30
N VAL A 31 -0.17 -15.78 -8.99
CA VAL A 31 0.24 -14.49 -8.42
C VAL A 31 1.73 -14.30 -8.62
N PHE A 32 2.12 -13.14 -9.14
CA PHE A 32 3.51 -12.71 -9.37
C PHE A 32 3.99 -11.65 -8.38
N GLY A 33 3.07 -11.04 -7.65
CA GLY A 33 3.36 -10.11 -6.57
C GLY A 33 2.08 -9.64 -5.91
N TYR A 34 2.19 -9.00 -4.76
CA TYR A 34 1.05 -8.51 -4.01
C TYR A 34 1.42 -7.34 -3.12
N TYR A 35 0.41 -6.59 -2.69
CA TYR A 35 0.51 -5.66 -1.58
C TYR A 35 -0.76 -5.67 -0.73
N SER A 36 -0.65 -5.17 0.50
CA SER A 36 -1.80 -5.01 1.41
C SER A 36 -1.89 -3.59 1.96
N LEU A 37 -3.11 -3.06 2.02
CA LEU A 37 -3.43 -1.75 2.59
C LEU A 37 -4.29 -1.89 3.84
N SER A 38 -4.03 -1.05 4.84
CA SER A 38 -4.85 -0.95 6.05
C SER A 38 -4.83 0.47 6.61
N SER A 39 -5.80 0.81 7.45
CA SER A 39 -5.81 2.07 8.19
C SER A 39 -4.65 2.14 9.19
N PHE A 40 -4.09 3.33 9.41
CA PHE A 40 -3.00 3.55 10.34
C PHE A 40 -3.00 4.97 10.92
N GLN A 41 -2.19 5.18 11.95
CA GLN A 41 -1.97 6.48 12.55
C GLN A 41 -0.49 6.65 12.89
N ILE A 42 0.03 7.85 12.70
CA ILE A 42 1.42 8.19 13.06
C ILE A 42 1.37 9.06 14.32
N GLY A 43 2.18 8.71 15.33
CA GLY A 43 2.39 9.57 16.49
C GLY A 43 3.03 10.89 16.07
N PHE A 44 2.56 12.02 16.60
CA PHE A 44 3.10 13.33 16.21
C PHE A 44 4.62 13.43 16.49
N GLU A 45 5.05 12.82 17.59
CA GLU A 45 6.42 12.73 18.07
C GLU A 45 7.35 11.92 17.16
N THR A 46 6.81 11.03 16.33
CA THR A 46 7.63 10.21 15.43
C THR A 46 7.91 10.90 14.10
N LEU A 47 7.27 12.03 13.80
CA LEU A 47 7.54 12.78 12.59
C LEU A 47 8.75 13.71 12.72
N PRO A 48 9.59 13.80 11.66
CA PRO A 48 10.63 14.82 11.58
C PRO A 48 10.08 16.23 11.78
N THR A 49 10.82 17.05 12.54
CA THR A 49 10.42 18.43 12.90
C THR A 49 10.11 19.31 11.68
N THR A 50 10.73 19.04 10.52
CA THR A 50 10.45 19.75 9.27
C THR A 50 9.05 19.46 8.73
N ARG A 51 8.53 18.24 8.96
CA ARG A 51 7.26 17.73 8.43
C ARG A 51 6.10 17.93 9.42
N SER A 52 6.38 18.05 10.72
CA SER A 52 5.36 18.22 11.77
C SER A 52 4.97 19.69 12.05
N LYS A 53 5.69 20.68 11.52
CA LYS A 53 5.49 22.12 11.80
C LYS A 53 4.07 22.66 11.54
N LYS A 54 3.34 22.08 10.59
CA LYS A 54 2.00 22.53 10.19
C LYS A 54 0.87 21.64 10.74
N LEU A 55 1.21 20.63 11.52
CA LEU A 55 0.24 19.62 11.96
C LEU A 55 -0.24 19.87 13.39
N PRO A 56 -1.50 19.54 13.70
CA PRO A 56 -2.02 19.62 15.06
C PRO A 56 -1.25 18.68 15.99
N ARG A 57 -0.76 19.20 17.11
CA ARG A 57 0.03 18.42 18.08
C ARG A 57 -0.80 17.52 18.99
N TYR A 58 -2.12 17.70 19.00
CA TYR A 58 -3.02 17.09 19.98
C TYR A 58 -3.68 15.79 19.49
N GLN A 59 -3.42 15.36 18.24
CA GLN A 59 -4.01 14.15 17.67
C GLN A 59 -3.00 13.37 16.82
N PRO A 60 -3.12 12.03 16.80
CA PRO A 60 -2.40 11.19 15.85
C PRO A 60 -2.72 11.59 14.41
N ILE A 61 -1.75 11.43 13.54
CA ILE A 61 -1.84 11.87 12.15
C ILE A 61 -2.39 10.72 11.31
N PRO A 62 -3.49 10.93 10.56
CA PRO A 62 -4.14 9.86 9.82
C PRO A 62 -3.22 9.36 8.70
N ALA A 63 -3.09 8.05 8.60
CA ALA A 63 -2.22 7.43 7.60
C ALA A 63 -2.83 6.15 7.01
N ALA A 64 -2.34 5.78 5.84
CA ALA A 64 -2.54 4.45 5.28
C ALA A 64 -1.25 3.63 5.46
N LEU A 65 -1.38 2.38 5.92
CA LEU A 65 -0.25 1.47 6.01
C LEU A 65 -0.19 0.58 4.76
N LEU A 66 0.92 0.67 4.04
CA LEU A 66 1.34 -0.33 3.07
C LEU A 66 2.00 -1.47 3.83
N GLY A 67 1.16 -2.35 4.40
CA GLY A 67 1.62 -3.34 5.38
C GLY A 67 2.54 -4.40 4.79
N ARG A 68 2.32 -4.76 3.52
CA ARG A 68 3.17 -5.70 2.79
C ARG A 68 3.27 -5.28 1.34
N LEU A 69 4.43 -5.49 0.75
CA LEU A 69 4.67 -5.44 -0.68
C LEU A 69 5.71 -6.51 -0.98
N ALA A 70 5.38 -7.46 -1.85
CA ALA A 70 6.28 -8.53 -2.20
C ALA A 70 6.11 -8.96 -3.65
N VAL A 71 7.22 -9.35 -4.26
CA VAL A 71 7.30 -9.81 -5.64
C VAL A 71 7.84 -11.24 -5.64
N ASP A 72 7.26 -12.09 -6.48
CA ASP A 72 7.71 -13.47 -6.64
C ASP A 72 9.14 -13.51 -7.17
N LYS A 73 9.97 -14.40 -6.60
CA LYS A 73 11.40 -14.50 -6.93
C LYS A 73 11.67 -14.67 -8.43
N SER A 74 10.77 -15.31 -9.16
CA SER A 74 10.92 -15.52 -10.61
C SER A 74 10.84 -14.25 -11.45
N VAL A 75 10.32 -13.15 -10.90
CA VAL A 75 10.13 -11.86 -11.61
C VAL A 75 10.71 -10.67 -10.84
N GLN A 76 11.55 -10.93 -9.84
CA GLN A 76 12.30 -9.87 -9.15
C GLN A 76 13.29 -9.18 -10.10
N GLY A 77 13.60 -7.90 -9.83
CA GLY A 77 14.48 -7.09 -10.68
C GLY A 77 13.86 -6.59 -11.99
N GLN A 78 12.63 -6.99 -12.31
CA GLN A 78 11.93 -6.60 -13.56
C GLN A 78 11.01 -5.38 -13.36
N GLY A 79 11.17 -4.62 -12.28
CA GLY A 79 10.38 -3.41 -12.01
C GLY A 79 8.97 -3.64 -11.43
N LEU A 80 8.51 -4.89 -11.28
CA LEU A 80 7.17 -5.19 -10.76
C LEU A 80 6.91 -4.60 -9.36
N GLY A 81 7.93 -4.53 -8.50
CA GLY A 81 7.79 -3.93 -7.17
C GLY A 81 7.42 -2.44 -7.23
N THR A 82 8.01 -1.69 -8.16
CA THR A 82 7.68 -0.27 -8.38
C THR A 82 6.28 -0.13 -8.98
N VAL A 83 5.88 -1.01 -9.90
CA VAL A 83 4.51 -1.01 -10.46
C VAL A 83 3.47 -1.27 -9.36
N LEU A 84 3.72 -2.25 -8.48
CA LEU A 84 2.84 -2.53 -7.34
C LEU A 84 2.75 -1.34 -6.38
N LEU A 85 3.88 -0.68 -6.09
CA LEU A 85 3.91 0.52 -5.26
C LEU A 85 3.09 1.65 -5.88
N VAL A 86 3.28 1.94 -7.17
CA VAL A 86 2.50 2.96 -7.90
C VAL A 86 1.01 2.64 -7.87
N SER A 87 0.63 1.37 -8.09
CA SER A 87 -0.77 0.92 -7.97
C SER A 87 -1.31 1.13 -6.55
N ALA A 88 -0.53 0.83 -5.52
CA ALA A 88 -0.92 1.03 -4.13
C ALA A 88 -1.13 2.52 -3.81
N LEU A 89 -0.19 3.39 -4.21
CA LEU A 89 -0.27 4.83 -4.01
C LEU A 89 -1.47 5.44 -4.76
N GLY A 90 -1.73 5.01 -6.00
CA GLY A 90 -2.89 5.46 -6.77
C GLY A 90 -4.21 5.13 -6.08
N ARG A 91 -4.33 3.94 -5.48
CA ARG A 91 -5.53 3.58 -4.70
C ARG A 91 -5.69 4.39 -3.43
N ILE A 92 -4.61 4.63 -2.71
CA ILE A 92 -4.63 5.50 -1.53
C ILE A 92 -5.04 6.92 -1.91
N LEU A 93 -4.57 7.43 -3.05
CA LEU A 93 -4.95 8.74 -3.57
C LEU A 93 -6.45 8.84 -3.89
N SER A 94 -7.06 7.76 -4.39
CA SER A 94 -8.51 7.70 -4.56
C SER A 94 -9.24 7.69 -3.22
N LEU A 95 -8.77 6.91 -2.23
CA LEU A 95 -9.36 6.83 -0.90
C LEU A 95 -9.29 8.15 -0.11
N ASP A 96 -8.22 8.93 -0.30
CA ASP A 96 -8.02 10.24 0.34
C ASP A 96 -9.15 11.25 0.04
N ARG A 97 -9.90 11.03 -1.06
CA ARG A 97 -11.05 11.86 -1.43
C ARG A 97 -12.27 11.66 -0.52
N GLU A 98 -12.38 10.49 0.09
CA GLU A 98 -13.52 10.10 0.94
C GLU A 98 -13.14 10.08 2.43
N ILE A 99 -11.92 9.64 2.74
CA ILE A 99 -11.40 9.54 4.10
C ILE A 99 -10.03 10.21 4.11
N ALA A 100 -9.87 11.23 4.97
CA ALA A 100 -8.62 11.99 5.03
C ALA A 100 -7.42 11.10 5.36
N ILE A 101 -6.42 11.10 4.47
CA ILE A 101 -5.14 10.40 4.65
C ILE A 101 -4.04 11.45 4.51
N HIS A 102 -3.23 11.63 5.54
CA HIS A 102 -2.14 12.60 5.48
C HIS A 102 -0.86 11.99 4.90
N SER A 103 -0.59 10.73 5.23
CA SER A 103 0.65 10.03 4.86
C SER A 103 0.41 8.57 4.54
N VAL A 104 1.32 7.98 3.77
CA VAL A 104 1.45 6.53 3.61
C VAL A 104 2.65 6.07 4.41
N VAL A 105 2.49 5.00 5.18
CA VAL A 105 3.52 4.40 6.03
C VAL A 105 3.86 3.02 5.50
N VAL A 106 5.12 2.63 5.64
CA VAL A 106 5.59 1.26 5.44
C VAL A 106 6.59 0.89 6.53
N HIS A 107 6.54 -0.37 6.96
CA HIS A 107 7.57 -0.93 7.83
C HIS A 107 8.46 -1.82 6.95
N ALA A 108 9.65 -1.32 6.62
CA ALA A 108 10.63 -2.08 5.86
C ALA A 108 11.11 -3.28 6.69
N ILE A 109 11.29 -4.42 6.03
CA ILE A 109 11.75 -5.65 6.70
C ILE A 109 13.27 -5.68 6.90
N ASP A 110 14.01 -4.91 6.10
CA ASP A 110 15.47 -4.82 6.09
C ASP A 110 15.93 -3.52 5.42
N ASP A 111 17.24 -3.28 5.44
CA ASP A 111 17.87 -2.11 4.81
C ASP A 111 17.71 -2.08 3.28
N GLU A 112 17.59 -3.25 2.62
CA GLU A 112 17.39 -3.33 1.17
C GLU A 112 16.01 -2.78 0.80
N ALA A 113 14.97 -3.24 1.50
CA ALA A 113 13.61 -2.71 1.38
C ALA A 113 13.56 -1.23 1.76
N ARG A 114 14.26 -0.81 2.83
CA ARG A 114 14.35 0.60 3.22
C ARG A 114 14.88 1.45 2.05
N ASN A 115 16.01 1.03 1.47
CA ASN A 115 16.64 1.74 0.36
C ASN A 115 15.76 1.75 -0.89
N PHE A 116 14.98 0.69 -1.15
CA PHE A 116 13.98 0.66 -2.22
C PHE A 116 12.94 1.78 -2.03
N TYR A 117 12.34 1.90 -0.85
CA TYR A 117 11.32 2.93 -0.58
C TYR A 117 11.89 4.34 -0.55
N MET A 118 13.08 4.53 0.02
CA MET A 118 13.74 5.86 0.04
C MET A 118 13.98 6.40 -1.38
N LYS A 119 14.35 5.53 -2.33
CA LYS A 119 14.46 5.91 -3.76
C LYS A 119 13.15 6.37 -4.39
N GLN A 120 12.01 5.99 -3.81
CA GLN A 120 10.66 6.38 -4.24
C GLN A 120 10.14 7.63 -3.50
N GLY A 121 10.98 8.27 -2.69
CA GLY A 121 10.64 9.50 -1.96
C GLY A 121 10.08 9.29 -0.56
N PHE A 122 10.18 8.07 -0.01
CA PHE A 122 9.88 7.84 1.39
C PHE A 122 11.01 8.34 2.30
N GLU A 123 10.65 8.81 3.48
CA GLU A 123 11.56 9.31 4.51
C GLU A 123 11.39 8.50 5.80
N PRO A 124 12.46 8.26 6.58
CA PRO A 124 12.33 7.58 7.86
C PRO A 124 11.59 8.43 8.89
N LEU A 125 10.81 7.73 9.73
CA LEU A 125 10.29 8.26 10.97
C LEU A 125 11.39 8.28 12.05
N LEU A 126 11.16 9.03 13.12
CA LEU A 126 12.12 9.21 14.22
C LEU A 126 12.13 8.05 15.21
N ASP A 127 11.08 7.23 15.23
CA ASP A 127 10.95 6.07 16.13
C ASP A 127 11.80 4.89 15.66
N ASP A 128 11.80 4.60 14.36
CA ASP A 128 12.56 3.50 13.77
C ASP A 128 13.02 3.85 12.34
N PRO A 129 14.32 3.67 11.99
CA PRO A 129 14.80 3.93 10.64
C PRO A 129 14.20 3.01 9.56
N LEU A 130 13.60 1.88 9.92
CA LEU A 130 12.86 0.99 9.01
C LEU A 130 11.38 1.38 8.90
N HIS A 131 10.87 2.24 9.77
CA HIS A 131 9.55 2.84 9.61
C HIS A 131 9.69 4.06 8.70
N LEU A 132 9.10 3.96 7.51
CA LEU A 132 9.19 5.00 6.50
C LEU A 132 7.81 5.57 6.22
N PHE A 133 7.76 6.83 5.83
CA PHE A 133 6.53 7.48 5.39
C PHE A 133 6.76 8.36 4.17
N ILE A 134 5.67 8.61 3.43
CA ILE A 134 5.61 9.60 2.37
C ILE A 134 4.31 10.39 2.53
N SER A 135 4.40 11.72 2.42
CA SER A 135 3.21 12.57 2.56
C SER A 135 2.33 12.53 1.31
N MET A 136 1.01 12.63 1.48
CA MET A 136 0.08 12.72 0.35
C MET A 136 0.34 13.96 -0.53
N ASN A 137 0.96 15.02 0.00
CA ASN A 137 1.37 16.16 -0.82
C ASN A 137 2.42 15.78 -1.87
N VAL A 138 3.38 14.92 -1.51
CA VAL A 138 4.36 14.39 -2.46
C VAL A 138 3.69 13.45 -3.44
N ILE A 139 2.83 12.54 -2.96
CA ILE A 139 2.10 11.58 -3.81
C ILE A 139 1.24 12.31 -4.86
N ARG A 140 0.56 13.40 -4.50
CA ARG A 140 -0.23 14.22 -5.43
C ARG A 140 0.59 14.88 -6.55
N GLN A 141 1.90 15.05 -6.34
CA GLN A 141 2.81 15.62 -7.34
C GLN A 141 3.39 14.54 -8.25
N LEU A 142 3.31 13.27 -7.85
CA LEU A 142 3.59 12.15 -8.74
C LEU A 142 2.41 12.04 -9.70
N ASP A 143 2.66 12.14 -11.00
CA ASP A 143 1.64 11.93 -12.04
C ASP A 143 1.28 10.44 -12.12
N LEU A 144 0.57 9.96 -11.09
CA LEU A 144 0.09 8.60 -10.96
C LEU A 144 -1.25 8.54 -11.67
N ALA A 145 -1.27 8.04 -12.91
CA ALA A 145 -2.52 7.83 -13.64
C ALA A 145 -3.51 7.02 -12.78
N PRO A 146 -4.78 7.43 -12.68
CA PRO A 146 -5.78 6.70 -11.91
C PRO A 146 -5.93 5.29 -12.46
N ASN A 147 -5.78 4.29 -11.59
CA ASN A 147 -5.87 2.88 -11.94
C ASN A 147 -7.34 2.45 -12.01
N ASP A 148 -8.11 3.04 -12.93
CA ASP A 148 -9.56 2.82 -13.06
C ASP A 148 -9.93 1.46 -13.69
N GLN A 149 -8.96 0.68 -14.19
CA GLN A 149 -9.23 -0.56 -14.94
C GLN A 149 -8.95 -1.86 -14.19
N ALA A 150 -8.36 -1.81 -12.99
CA ALA A 150 -7.97 -3.04 -12.26
C ALA A 150 -9.05 -3.59 -11.31
N ASP A 151 -10.15 -2.87 -11.11
CA ASP A 151 -11.15 -3.14 -10.06
C ASP A 151 -12.60 -3.26 -10.60
N ALA A 152 -12.78 -3.54 -11.89
CA ALA A 152 -14.10 -3.93 -12.37
C ALA A 152 -14.57 -5.12 -11.52
N PRO A 153 -15.71 -5.02 -10.82
CA PRO A 153 -16.23 -6.15 -10.05
C PRO A 153 -16.38 -7.35 -11.00
N PRO A 154 -16.06 -8.57 -10.55
CA PRO A 154 -16.32 -9.74 -11.37
C PRO A 154 -17.79 -9.71 -11.83
N PRO A 155 -18.09 -10.06 -13.09
CA PRO A 155 -19.46 -10.09 -13.56
C PRO A 155 -20.27 -10.97 -12.61
N ASP A 156 -21.40 -10.43 -12.16
CA ASP A 156 -22.32 -11.08 -11.25
C ASP A 156 -22.85 -12.38 -11.88
N ASP A 157 -22.35 -13.53 -11.41
CA ASP A 157 -22.78 -14.87 -11.85
C ASP A 157 -24.06 -15.34 -11.12
N SER A 158 -24.91 -14.41 -10.67
CA SER A 158 -26.19 -14.73 -10.02
C SER A 158 -27.34 -14.99 -11.00
N SER A 159 -27.11 -15.01 -12.31
CA SER A 159 -28.06 -15.54 -13.29
C SER A 159 -27.86 -17.03 -13.56
N LYS A 160 -28.08 -17.88 -12.54
CA LYS A 160 -28.47 -19.27 -12.76
C LYS A 160 -29.99 -19.39 -12.70
N PRO A 161 -30.65 -20.03 -13.69
CA PRO A 161 -32.09 -20.25 -13.63
C PRO A 161 -32.40 -21.20 -12.47
N VAL A 162 -33.29 -20.77 -11.59
CA VAL A 162 -33.90 -21.63 -10.57
C VAL A 162 -34.83 -22.62 -11.30
N PRO A 163 -34.80 -23.93 -10.97
CA PRO A 163 -35.66 -24.94 -11.58
C PRO A 163 -37.15 -24.75 -11.26
#